data_AF-A0A427CDA9-F1
#
_entry.id   AF-A0A427CDA9-F1
#
_cell.length_a   1.000
_cell.length_b   1.000
_cell.length_c   1.000
_cell.angle_alpha   90.00
_cell.angle_beta   90.00
_cell.angle_gamma   90.00
#
_symmetry.space_group_name_H-M   'P 1'
#
loop_
_entity.id
_entity.type
_entity.pdbx_description
1 polymer ?
#
loop_
_entity_poly.entity_id
_entity_poly.type
_entity_poly.pdbx_seq_one_letter_code
_entity_poly.pdbx_strand_id
1 'polypeptide(L)'
;MLPWLGLIGSIAMAVVVTVFAKMLFINFVEMYNTYGKELPWLSRLYHDNYLLAWLGPVAVALCWYIGRDSWGPRVAGLLGLLIALVGAVSTIFALYLPYINMGSLV
;
A
#
# COMPACT_ATOMS: atom_id res chain seq x y z
N MET A 1 -19.84 3.79 13.31
CA MET A 1 -18.97 4.72 12.56
C MET A 1 -17.57 4.17 12.33
N LEU A 2 -16.87 3.68 13.37
CA LEU A 2 -15.52 3.10 13.24
C LEU A 2 -15.29 2.07 12.10
N PRO A 3 -16.15 1.07 11.87
CA PRO A 3 -15.91 0.08 10.81
C PRO A 3 -15.95 0.70 9.42
N TRP A 4 -16.89 1.62 9.18
CA TRP A 4 -17.00 2.34 7.91
C TRP A 4 -15.80 3.23 7.64
N LEU A 5 -15.29 3.91 8.68
CA LEU A 5 -14.06 4.70 8.59
C LEU A 5 -12.84 3.83 8.27
N GLY A 6 -12.70 2.67 8.94
CA GLY A 6 -11.62 1.73 8.64
C GLY A 6 -11.72 1.14 7.23
N LEU A 7 -12.94 0.84 6.76
CA LEU A 7 -13.19 0.28 5.44
C LEU A 7 -12.90 1.32 4.35
N ILE A 8 -13.40 2.56 4.49
CA ILE A 8 -13.07 3.67 3.58
C ILE A 8 -11.57 3.95 3.58
N GLY A 9 -10.92 4.00 4.75
CA GLY A 9 -9.48 4.21 4.86
C GLY A 9 -8.66 3.12 4.18
N SER A 10 -9.02 1.85 4.37
CA SER A 10 -8.35 0.72 3.74
C SER A 10 -8.54 0.71 2.22
N ILE A 11 -9.73 1.05 1.71
CA ILE A 11 -10.00 1.14 0.27
C ILE A 11 -9.23 2.31 -0.33
N ALA A 12 -9.29 3.49 0.30
CA ALA A 12 -8.55 4.66 -0.16
C ALA A 12 -7.06 4.37 -0.23
N MET A 13 -6.50 3.70 0.78
CA MET A 13 -5.09 3.31 0.77
C MET A 13 -4.77 2.28 -0.32
N ALA A 14 -5.61 1.27 -0.52
CA ALA A 14 -5.41 0.28 -1.60
C ALA A 14 -5.44 0.94 -2.99
N VAL A 15 -6.33 1.91 -3.20
CA VAL A 15 -6.38 2.72 -4.42
C VAL A 15 -5.10 3.53 -4.58
N VAL A 16 -4.67 4.25 -3.54
CA VAL A 16 -3.40 5.00 -3.55
C VAL A 16 -2.24 4.08 -3.92
N VAL A 17 -2.09 2.95 -3.23
CA VAL A 17 -1.02 1.97 -3.51
C VAL A 17 -1.03 1.54 -4.98
N THR A 18 -2.22 1.22 -5.51
CA THR A 18 -2.39 0.78 -6.90
C THR A 18 -2.07 1.87 -7.91
N VAL A 19 -2.55 3.10 -7.69
CA VAL A 19 -2.29 4.25 -8.57
C VAL A 19 -0.81 4.59 -8.57
N PHE A 20 -0.16 4.62 -7.41
CA PHE A 20 1.27 4.88 -7.31
C PHE A 20 2.11 3.81 -7.99
N ALA A 21 1.77 2.53 -7.81
CA ALA A 21 2.44 1.43 -8.48
C ALA A 21 2.29 1.51 -10.02
N LYS A 22 1.09 1.85 -10.52
CA LYS A 22 0.82 1.90 -11.96
C LYS A 22 1.31 3.17 -12.66
N MET A 23 1.33 4.32 -12.00
CA MET A 23 1.62 5.60 -12.67
C MET A 23 3.01 6.14 -12.34
N LEU A 24 3.43 6.06 -11.07
CA LEU A 24 4.70 6.64 -10.64
C LEU A 24 5.86 5.65 -10.77
N PHE A 25 5.61 4.38 -10.42
CA PHE A 25 6.64 3.36 -10.42
C PHE A 25 7.18 3.02 -11.81
N ILE A 26 6.33 3.09 -12.86
CA ILE A 26 6.77 2.87 -14.24
C ILE A 26 7.91 3.81 -14.62
N ASN A 27 7.82 5.09 -14.26
CA ASN A 27 8.87 6.07 -14.54
C ASN A 27 10.19 5.73 -13.83
N PHE A 28 10.12 5.23 -12.59
CA PHE A 28 11.31 4.79 -11.86
C PHE A 28 11.94 3.53 -12.48
N VAL A 29 11.12 2.57 -12.92
CA VAL A 29 11.58 1.35 -13.61
C VAL A 29 12.31 1.70 -14.91
N GLU A 30 11.72 2.55 -15.74
CA GLU A 30 12.33 2.99 -17.00
C GLU A 30 13.64 3.75 -16.77
N MET A 31 13.68 4.64 -15.77
CA MET A 31 14.89 5.38 -15.43
C MET A 31 16.01 4.43 -14.98
N TYR A 32 15.75 3.55 -14.01
CA TYR A 32 16.76 2.62 -13.49
C TYR A 32 17.27 1.65 -14.58
N ASN A 33 16.37 1.14 -15.44
CA ASN A 33 16.74 0.30 -16.58
C ASN A 33 17.64 1.04 -17.58
N THR A 34 17.40 2.33 -17.82
CA THR A 34 18.23 3.16 -18.72
C THR A 34 19.68 3.28 -18.20
N TYR A 35 19.86 3.35 -16.87
CA TYR A 35 21.18 3.38 -16.23
C TYR A 35 21.75 1.97 -15.95
N GLY A 36 21.08 0.91 -16.40
CA GLY A 36 21.52 -0.48 -16.18
C GLY A 36 21.56 -0.91 -14.71
N LYS A 37 20.84 -0.20 -13.82
CA LYS A 37 20.77 -0.55 -12.39
C LYS A 37 19.41 -1.14 -12.04
N GLU A 38 19.42 -2.05 -11.09
CA GLU A 38 18.18 -2.59 -10.55
C GLU A 38 17.54 -1.60 -9.55
N LEU A 39 16.21 -1.60 -9.49
CA LEU A 39 15.49 -0.90 -8.42
C LEU A 39 15.89 -1.43 -7.03
N PRO A 40 15.85 -0.57 -6.00
CA PRO A 40 15.96 -1.01 -4.61
C PRO A 40 15.00 -2.16 -4.31
N TRP A 41 15.46 -3.15 -3.55
CA TRP A 41 14.71 -4.38 -3.29
C TRP A 41 13.30 -4.12 -2.70
N LEU A 42 13.18 -3.11 -1.83
CA LEU A 42 11.90 -2.76 -1.21
C LEU A 42 10.93 -2.17 -2.24
N SER A 43 11.45 -1.38 -3.18
CA SER A 43 10.68 -0.82 -4.29
C SER A 43 10.21 -1.91 -5.25
N ARG A 44 11.07 -2.89 -5.57
CA ARG A 44 10.68 -4.08 -6.35
C ARG A 44 9.58 -4.87 -5.65
N LEU A 45 9.75 -5.17 -4.36
CA LEU A 45 8.76 -5.92 -3.59
C LEU A 45 7.41 -5.20 -3.56
N TYR A 46 7.41 -3.87 -3.46
CA TYR A 46 6.20 -3.05 -3.55
C TYR A 46 5.54 -3.13 -4.94
N HIS A 47 6.34 -3.03 -6.02
CA HIS A 47 5.85 -3.14 -7.40
C HIS A 47 5.32 -4.54 -7.75
N ASP A 48 5.88 -5.60 -7.19
CA ASP A 48 5.43 -6.96 -7.52
C ASP A 48 4.19 -7.35 -6.71
N ASN A 49 3.96 -6.70 -5.57
CA ASN A 49 2.93 -7.08 -4.60
C ASN A 49 1.90 -6.00 -4.29
N TYR A 50 1.84 -4.89 -5.04
CA TYR A 50 0.90 -3.78 -4.75
C TYR A 50 -0.57 -4.22 -4.72
N LEU A 51 -0.94 -5.27 -5.46
CA LEU A 51 -2.30 -5.82 -5.44
C LEU A 51 -2.67 -6.46 -4.09
N LEU A 52 -1.68 -6.88 -3.28
CA LEU A 52 -1.93 -7.38 -1.93
C LEU A 52 -2.55 -6.31 -1.01
N ALA A 53 -2.41 -5.02 -1.34
CA ALA A 53 -3.09 -3.96 -0.60
C ALA A 53 -4.62 -4.12 -0.61
N TRP A 54 -5.20 -4.77 -1.63
CA TRP A 54 -6.63 -5.08 -1.71
C TRP A 54 -7.09 -6.17 -0.74
N LEU A 55 -6.17 -6.98 -0.21
CA LEU A 55 -6.48 -7.92 0.88
C LEU A 55 -6.91 -7.18 2.14
N GLY A 56 -6.45 -5.94 2.33
CA GLY A 56 -6.82 -5.10 3.46
C GLY A 56 -8.32 -4.85 3.55
N PRO A 57 -8.94 -4.19 2.55
CA PRO A 57 -10.39 -4.01 2.47
C PRO A 57 -11.18 -5.31 2.62
N VAL A 58 -10.71 -6.40 1.99
CA VAL A 58 -11.35 -7.72 2.07
C VAL A 58 -11.32 -8.24 3.51
N ALA A 59 -10.18 -8.15 4.19
CA ALA A 59 -10.05 -8.57 5.59
C ALA A 59 -10.92 -7.73 6.53
N VAL A 60 -11.02 -6.42 6.31
CA VAL A 60 -11.91 -5.53 7.07
C VAL A 60 -13.38 -5.92 6.87
N ALA A 61 -13.79 -6.18 5.63
CA ALA A 61 -15.15 -6.61 5.32
C ALA A 61 -15.49 -7.98 5.93
N LEU A 62 -14.56 -8.95 5.87
CA LEU A 62 -14.71 -10.26 6.49
C LEU A 62 -14.81 -10.17 8.01
N CYS A 63 -13.94 -9.39 8.66
CA CYS A 63 -13.98 -9.17 10.11
C CYS A 63 -15.30 -8.51 10.55
N TRP A 64 -15.82 -7.58 9.74
CA TRP A 64 -17.11 -6.97 9.99
C TRP A 64 -18.26 -7.97 9.83
N TYR A 65 -18.23 -8.81 8.78
CA TYR A 65 -19.27 -9.80 8.51
C TYR A 65 -19.34 -10.89 9.60
N ILE A 66 -18.19 -11.44 10.01
CA ILE A 66 -18.12 -12.53 10.99
C ILE A 66 -18.48 -12.05 12.40
N GLY A 67 -18.02 -10.86 12.79
CA GLY A 67 -18.18 -10.33 14.14
C GLY A 67 -19.32 -9.32 14.29
N ARG A 68 -20.26 -9.26 13.34
CA ARG A 68 -21.23 -8.17 13.18
C ARG A 68 -21.96 -7.78 14.46
N ASP A 69 -22.36 -8.76 15.26
CA ASP A 69 -23.21 -8.57 16.44
C ASP A 69 -22.44 -8.42 17.76
N SER A 70 -21.10 -8.43 17.74
CA SER A 70 -20.28 -8.27 18.95
C SER A 70 -19.09 -7.35 18.76
N TRP A 71 -17.89 -7.90 18.53
CA TRP A 71 -16.61 -7.18 18.49
C TRP A 71 -16.19 -6.77 17.08
N GLY A 72 -16.80 -7.35 16.04
CA GLY A 72 -16.44 -7.16 14.64
C GLY A 72 -16.35 -5.71 14.18
N PRO A 73 -17.32 -4.82 14.49
CA PRO A 73 -17.27 -3.42 14.09
C PRO A 73 -16.05 -2.65 14.62
N ARG A 74 -15.59 -2.95 15.84
CA ARG A 74 -14.45 -2.25 16.46
C ARG A 74 -13.12 -2.78 15.92
N VAL A 75 -13.00 -4.10 15.81
CA VAL A 75 -11.81 -4.77 15.27
C VAL A 75 -11.62 -4.46 13.79
N ALA A 76 -12.69 -4.49 12.99
CA ALA A 76 -12.64 -4.10 11.58
C ALA A 76 -12.19 -2.64 11.39
N GLY A 77 -12.69 -1.73 12.23
CA GLY A 77 -12.27 -0.32 12.22
C GLY A 77 -10.77 -0.14 12.52
N LEU A 78 -10.29 -0.77 13.59
CA LEU A 78 -8.86 -0.73 13.98
C LEU A 78 -7.95 -1.37 12.93
N LEU A 79 -8.38 -2.51 12.38
CA LEU A 79 -7.64 -3.23 11.35
C LEU A 79 -7.54 -2.41 10.07
N GLY A 80 -8.64 -1.75 9.66
CA GLY A 80 -8.64 -0.85 8.51
C GLY A 80 -7.72 0.37 8.68
N LEU A 81 -7.68 0.95 9.89
CA LEU A 81 -6.74 2.02 10.23
C LEU A 81 -5.28 1.55 10.22
N LEU A 82 -4.99 0.37 10.78
CA LEU A 82 -3.65 -0.21 10.76
C LEU A 82 -3.18 -0.48 9.32
N ILE A 83 -4.04 -1.05 8.48
CA ILE A 83 -3.74 -1.26 7.06
C ILE A 83 -3.47 0.06 6.36
N ALA A 84 -4.29 1.09 6.61
CA ALA A 84 -4.08 2.41 6.03
C ALA A 84 -2.72 3.00 6.45
N LEU A 85 -2.35 2.87 7.73
CA LEU A 85 -1.07 3.35 8.24
C LEU A 85 0.12 2.59 7.62
N VAL A 86 0.07 1.26 7.60
CA VAL A 86 1.13 0.42 7.02
C VAL A 86 1.26 0.68 5.53
N GLY A 87 0.14 0.81 4.82
CA GLY A 87 0.11 1.20 3.42
C GLY A 87 0.80 2.54 3.22
N ALA A 88 0.41 3.59 3.95
CA ALA A 88 0.99 4.92 3.82
C ALA A 88 2.51 4.92 4.03
N VAL A 89 2.98 4.27 5.10
CA VAL A 89 4.41 4.13 5.40
C VAL A 89 5.13 3.39 4.28
N SER A 90 4.58 2.25 3.83
CA SER A 90 5.17 1.46 2.74
C SER A 90 5.26 2.25 1.42
N THR A 91 4.23 3.03 1.08
CA THR A 91 4.22 3.87 -0.12
C THR A 91 5.27 4.97 -0.03
N ILE A 92 5.43 5.63 1.14
CA ILE A 92 6.46 6.65 1.34
C ILE A 92 7.85 6.03 1.14
N PHE A 93 8.16 4.90 1.79
CA PHE A 93 9.45 4.25 1.64
C PHE A 93 9.71 3.78 0.21
N ALA A 94 8.71 3.16 -0.43
CA ALA A 94 8.83 2.67 -1.80
C ALA A 94 9.13 3.78 -2.82
N LEU A 95 8.69 5.01 -2.53
CA LEU A 95 8.87 6.18 -3.40
C LEU A 95 10.13 6.98 -3.07
N TYR A 96 10.47 7.14 -1.80
CA TYR A 96 11.67 7.87 -1.38
C TYR A 96 12.96 7.09 -1.61
N LEU A 97 12.95 5.76 -1.45
CA LEU A 97 14.14 4.93 -1.69
C LEU A 97 14.72 5.08 -3.09
N PRO A 98 13.94 4.98 -4.18
CA PRO A 98 14.48 5.13 -5.51
C PRO A 98 14.89 6.58 -5.76
N TYR A 99 14.19 7.58 -5.20
CA TYR A 99 14.56 9.00 -5.29
C TYR A 99 15.90 9.31 -4.62
N ILE A 100 16.15 8.83 -3.40
CA ILE A 100 17.43 9.02 -2.70
C ILE A 100 18.56 8.30 -3.45
N ASN A 101 18.28 7.08 -3.94
CA ASN A 101 19.26 6.33 -4.73
C ASN A 101 19.45 6.88 -6.15
N MET A 102 18.59 7.78 -6.66
CA MET A 102 18.87 8.46 -7.93
C MET A 102 20.16 9.27 -7.86
N GLY A 103 20.51 9.83 -6.70
CA GLY A 103 21.81 10.49 -6.50
C GLY A 103 23.02 9.56 -6.67
N SER A 104 22.81 8.24 -6.58
CA SER A 104 23.82 7.22 -6.85
C SER A 104 23.83 6.72 -8.30
N LEU A 105 22.88 7.15 -9.15
CA LEU A 105 22.79 6.77 -10.57
C LEU A 105 23.71 7.61 -11.46
N VAL A 106 24.29 8.70 -10.94
CA VAL A 106 25.25 9.59 -11.62
C VAL A 106 26.67 9.18 -11.29
#